data_AF-A0AAQ3KKA3-F1
#
_entry.id   AF-A0AAQ3KKA3-F1
#
_cell.length_a   1.000
_cell.length_b   1.000
_cell.length_c   1.000
_cell.angle_alpha   90.00
_cell.angle_beta   90.00
_cell.angle_gamma   90.00
#
_symmetry.space_group_name_H-M   'P 1'
#
loop_
_entity.id
_entity.type
_entity.pdbx_description
1 polymer ?
#
loop_
_entity_poly.entity_id
_entity_poly.type
_entity_poly.pdbx_seq_one_letter_code
_entity_poly.pdbx_strand_id
1 'polypeptide(L)'
;MGVARRESGVLKLVHPGGFVEVHRKPMAASEIMEKNPRHYVTRPEVFKDPRLVLRPDALLNTGDVFYIVPNRTVYRLLQASQ
;
A
#
# COMPACT_ATOMS: atom_id res chain seq x y z
N MET A 1 -10.52 16.87 7.89
CA MET A 1 -10.35 15.59 7.15
C MET A 1 -9.39 15.84 6.00
N GLY A 2 -8.16 15.34 6.07
CA GLY A 2 -7.15 15.56 5.03
C GLY A 2 -7.39 14.62 3.86
N VAL A 3 -8.01 15.11 2.79
CA VAL A 3 -8.02 14.42 1.50
C VAL A 3 -6.57 14.37 1.05
N ALA A 4 -5.96 13.19 1.01
CA ALA A 4 -4.60 13.00 0.53
C ALA A 4 -4.51 13.59 -0.89
N ARG A 5 -3.97 14.81 -1.01
CA ARG A 5 -3.79 15.48 -2.31
C ARG A 5 -2.92 14.56 -3.15
N ARG A 6 -3.46 14.12 -4.30
CA ARG A 6 -2.67 13.59 -5.42
C ARG A 6 -1.68 14.69 -5.78
N GLU A 7 -0.46 14.59 -5.28
CA GLU A 7 0.63 15.45 -5.74
C GLU A 7 1.11 14.85 -7.05
N SER A 8 0.81 15.56 -8.13
CA SER A 8 1.13 15.20 -9.50
C SER A 8 2.64 14.96 -9.63
N GLY A 9 3.07 13.70 -9.54
CA GLY A 9 4.47 13.31 -9.73
C GLY A 9 5.15 12.61 -8.55
N VAL A 10 4.44 12.27 -7.46
CA VAL A 10 5.02 11.44 -6.40
C VAL A 10 4.17 10.23 -6.05
N LEU A 11 4.84 9.10 -5.83
CA LEU A 11 4.29 7.89 -5.24
C LEU A 11 4.28 8.06 -3.72
N LYS A 12 3.13 7.83 -3.07
CA LYS A 12 3.00 7.89 -1.60
C LYS A 12 2.79 6.49 -1.04
N LEU A 13 3.61 6.11 -0.07
CA LEU A 13 3.48 4.88 0.70
C LEU A 13 3.13 5.23 2.14
N VAL A 14 1.94 4.82 2.59
CA VAL A 14 1.47 5.03 3.95
C VAL A 14 1.82 3.81 4.79
N HIS A 15 2.68 4.02 5.78
CA HIS A 15 3.12 3.01 6.73
C HIS A 15 2.12 2.85 7.89
N PRO A 16 2.16 1.73 8.62
CA PRO A 16 1.44 1.58 9.87
C PRO A 16 1.80 2.73 10.84
N GLY A 17 0.79 3.32 11.50
CA GLY A 17 0.99 4.48 12.37
C GLY A 17 0.91 5.83 11.66
N GLY A 18 0.68 5.86 10.34
CA GLY A 18 0.38 7.09 9.60
C GLY A 18 1.60 7.84 9.05
N PHE A 19 2.79 7.26 9.16
CA PHE A 19 3.99 7.78 8.49
C PHE A 19 3.86 7.66 6.96
N VAL A 20 4.22 8.70 6.22
CA VAL A 20 4.13 8.73 4.76
C VAL A 20 5.52 8.83 4.16
N GLU A 21 5.89 7.79 3.42
CA GLU A 21 7.09 7.77 2.58
C GLU A 21 6.72 8.23 1.17
N VAL A 22 7.60 9.01 0.54
CA VAL A 22 7.33 9.65 -0.77
C VAL A 22 8.47 9.35 -1.75
N HIS A 23 8.13 8.84 -2.93
CA HIS A 23 9.07 8.60 -4.02
C HIS A 23 8.73 9.43 -5.25
N ARG A 24 9.76 9.94 -5.93
CA ARG A 24 9.61 10.71 -7.20
C ARG A 24 9.66 9.84 -8.46
N LYS A 25 9.71 8.52 -8.29
CA LYS A 25 9.80 7.54 -9.37
C LYS A 25 8.83 6.39 -9.08
N PRO A 26 8.31 5.72 -10.13
CA PRO A 26 7.61 4.47 -9.95
C PRO A 26 8.50 3.42 -9.27
N MET A 27 7.89 2.51 -8.51
CA MET A 27 8.59 1.42 -7.82
C MET A 27 7.83 0.12 -7.97
N ALA A 28 8.55 -1.01 -7.99
CA ALA A 28 7.90 -2.31 -7.97
C ALA A 28 7.38 -2.63 -6.56
N ALA A 29 6.24 -3.32 -6.47
CA ALA A 29 5.71 -3.78 -5.20
C ALA A 29 6.71 -4.71 -4.48
N SER A 30 7.42 -5.56 -5.22
CA SER A 30 8.47 -6.44 -4.71
C SER A 30 9.56 -5.66 -3.98
N GLU A 31 10.08 -4.58 -4.55
CA GLU A 31 11.14 -3.76 -3.93
C GLU A 31 10.71 -3.18 -2.58
N ILE A 32 9.43 -2.79 -2.47
CA ILE A 32 8.87 -2.26 -1.23
C ILE A 32 8.64 -3.39 -0.22
N MET A 33 8.14 -4.54 -0.66
CA MET A 33 7.91 -5.72 0.18
C MET A 33 9.23 -6.34 0.68
N GLU A 34 10.30 -6.31 -0.11
CA GLU A 34 11.64 -6.76 0.29
C GLU A 34 12.20 -5.93 1.45
N LYS A 35 11.96 -4.61 1.43
CA LYS A 35 12.29 -3.71 2.55
C LYS A 35 11.36 -3.89 3.76
N ASN A 36 10.19 -4.49 3.55
CA ASN A 36 9.13 -4.66 4.56
C ASN A 36 8.61 -6.11 4.60
N PRO A 37 9.44 -7.11 4.98
CA PRO A 37 9.17 -8.54 4.72
C PRO A 37 7.94 -9.14 5.43
N ARG A 38 7.35 -8.42 6.39
CA ARG A 38 6.12 -8.83 7.09
C ARG A 38 4.88 -8.03 6.66
N HIS A 39 4.99 -7.28 5.58
CA HIS A 39 3.95 -6.38 5.10
C HIS A 39 3.63 -6.65 3.64
N TYR A 40 2.40 -6.33 3.27
CA TYR A 40 1.95 -6.25 1.90
C TYR A 40 1.79 -4.79 1.50
N VAL A 41 2.03 -4.52 0.22
CA VAL A 41 1.65 -3.27 -0.42
C VAL A 41 0.26 -3.44 -1.02
N THR A 42 -0.62 -2.49 -0.72
CA THR A 42 -2.05 -2.60 -1.02
C THR A 42 -2.60 -1.28 -1.51
N ARG A 43 -3.72 -1.33 -2.22
CA ARG A 43 -4.49 -0.12 -2.51
C ARG A 43 -5.29 0.31 -1.28
N PRO A 44 -5.69 1.60 -1.15
CA PRO A 44 -6.49 2.08 -0.02
C PRO A 44 -7.79 1.30 0.20
N GLU A 45 -8.35 0.71 -0.84
CA GLU A 45 -9.59 -0.07 -0.80
C GLU A 45 -9.47 -1.43 -0.09
N VAL A 46 -8.26 -1.86 0.30
CA VAL A 46 -8.04 -3.16 0.96
C VAL A 46 -8.84 -3.35 2.26
N PHE A 47 -9.16 -2.25 2.95
CA PHE A 47 -9.98 -2.28 4.16
C PHE A 47 -11.47 -2.55 3.87
N LYS A 48 -11.89 -2.46 2.60
CA LYS A 48 -13.24 -2.81 2.12
C LYS A 48 -13.23 -4.17 1.41
N ASP A 49 -12.20 -4.46 0.62
CA ASP A 49 -11.99 -5.75 -0.02
C ASP A 49 -10.54 -6.24 0.19
N PRO A 50 -10.31 -7.16 1.14
CA PRO A 50 -8.98 -7.63 1.48
C PRO A 50 -8.28 -8.45 0.39
N ARG A 51 -8.97 -8.80 -0.71
CA ARG A 51 -8.38 -9.50 -1.86
C ARG A 51 -7.59 -8.56 -2.77
N LEU A 52 -7.70 -7.24 -2.58
CA LEU A 52 -7.00 -6.20 -3.37
C LEU A 52 -5.52 -5.98 -2.96
N VAL A 53 -4.86 -7.04 -2.52
CA VAL A 53 -3.40 -7.03 -2.30
C VAL A 53 -2.69 -6.99 -3.65
N LEU A 54 -1.67 -6.14 -3.78
CA LEU A 54 -0.91 -6.05 -5.03
C LEU A 54 -0.02 -7.28 -5.20
N ARG A 55 0.10 -7.76 -6.44
CA ARG A 55 1.10 -8.76 -6.79
C ARG A 55 2.50 -8.14 -6.74
N PRO A 56 3.57 -8.90 -6.42
CA PRO A 56 4.92 -8.36 -6.31
C PRO A 56 5.44 -7.70 -7.60
N ASP A 57 4.98 -8.15 -8.77
CA ASP A 57 5.30 -7.62 -10.08
C ASP A 57 4.55 -6.33 -10.44
N ALA A 58 3.63 -5.87 -9.60
CA ALA A 58 2.89 -4.64 -9.85
C ALA A 58 3.79 -3.40 -9.74
N LEU A 59 3.73 -2.54 -10.76
CA LEU A 59 4.40 -1.24 -10.76
C LEU A 59 3.51 -0.18 -10.09
N LEU A 60 4.03 0.44 -9.04
CA LEU A 60 3.37 1.53 -8.32
C LEU A 60 3.78 2.85 -8.96
N ASN A 61 2.84 3.48 -9.66
CA ASN A 61 3.07 4.74 -10.36
C ASN A 61 2.99 5.95 -9.43
N THR A 62 3.68 7.02 -9.82
CA THR A 62 3.55 8.33 -9.16
C THR A 62 2.15 8.91 -9.35
N GLY A 63 1.66 9.67 -8.37
CA GLY A 63 0.32 10.27 -8.39
C GLY A 63 -0.74 9.43 -7.69
N ASP A 64 -0.38 8.22 -7.27
CA ASP A 64 -1.22 7.30 -6.50
C ASP A 64 -0.68 7.12 -5.06
N VAL A 65 -1.58 6.65 -4.19
CA VAL A 65 -1.31 6.37 -2.78
C VAL A 65 -1.49 4.88 -2.54
N PHE A 66 -0.53 4.27 -1.87
CA PHE A 66 -0.57 2.86 -1.47
C PHE A 66 -0.32 2.72 0.02
N TYR A 67 -0.80 1.63 0.60
CA TYR A 67 -0.65 1.32 2.01
C TYR A 67 0.26 0.11 2.19
N ILE A 68 1.18 0.23 3.15
CA ILE A 68 1.97 -0.88 3.67
C ILE A 68 1.21 -1.45 4.86
N VAL A 69 0.70 -2.66 4.71
CA VAL A 69 -0.23 -3.29 5.66
C VAL A 69 0.41 -4.57 6.21
N PRO A 70 0.45 -4.78 7.53
CA PRO A 70 0.97 -6.01 8.10
C PRO A 70 0.22 -7.24 7.59
N ASN A 71 0.93 -8.33 7.31
CA ASN A 71 0.31 -9.58 6.83
C ASN A 71 -0.80 -10.10 7.76
N ARG A 72 -0.64 -9.94 9.08
CA ARG A 72 -1.64 -10.29 10.09
C ARG A 72 -2.93 -9.47 9.96
N THR A 73 -2.82 -8.21 9.55
CA THR A 73 -3.99 -7.35 9.31
C THR A 73 -4.75 -7.83 8.09
N VAL A 74 -4.05 -8.10 6.98
CA VAL A 74 -4.69 -8.65 5.77
C VAL A 74 -5.38 -9.99 6.07
N TYR A 75 -4.70 -10.89 6.78
CA TYR A 75 -5.28 -12.17 7.20
C TYR A 75 -6.57 -11.97 8.02
N ARG A 76 -6.57 -11.05 9.00
CA ARG A 76 -7.76 -10.75 9.80
C ARG A 76 -8.90 -10.17 8.96
N LEU A 77 -8.59 -9.29 8.00
CA LEU A 77 -9.61 -8.73 7.12
C LEU A 77 -10.23 -9.83 6.24
N LEU A 78 -9.44 -10.76 5.70
CA LEU A 78 -9.94 -11.91 4.94
C LEU A 78 -10.88 -12.80 5.76
N GLN A 79 -10.53 -13.05 7.04
CA GLN A 79 -11.37 -13.84 7.94
C GLN A 79 -12.66 -13.13 8.32
N ALA A 80 -12.65 -11.81 8.50
CA ALA A 80 -13.84 -11.02 8.82
C ALA A 80 -14.77 -10.78 7.63
N SER A 81 -14.29 -11.03 6.40
CA SER A 81 -15.08 -10.90 5.17
C SER A 81 -15.82 -12.18 4.75
N GLN A 82 -15.72 -13.25 5.56
CA GLN A 82 -16.46 -14.52 5.41
C GLN A 82 -17.61 -14.58 6.41
#